data_AF-A0A7C9AZI5-F1
#
_entry.id   AF-A0A7C9AZI5-F1
#
_cell.length_a   1.000
_cell.length_b   1.000
_cell.length_c   1.000
_cell.angle_alpha   90.00
_cell.angle_beta   90.00
_cell.angle_gamma   90.00
#
_symmetry.space_group_name_H-M   'P 1'
#
loop_
_entity.id
_entity.type
_entity.pdbx_description
1 polymer ?
#
loop_
_entity_poly.entity_id
_entity_poly.type
_entity_poly.pdbx_seq_one_letter_code
_entity_poly.pdbx_strand_id
1 'polypeptide(L)'
;VVLLEILSGRKSVEPEFGDGNSIVDWVRSTIKTKNGINEILDKNAGASCASVREEMKLLLRVALLCTSPNPADRPSMRDVVSMLQEARPKRKSPGYVGGDPGDHVIEI
;
A
#
# COMPACT_ATOMS: atom_id res chain seq x y z
N VAL A 1 6.93 3.70 9.70
CA VAL A 1 7.70 2.46 9.97
C VAL A 1 6.81 1.23 9.84
N VAL A 2 5.76 1.06 10.65
CA VAL A 2 4.85 -0.10 10.58
C VAL A 2 4.33 -0.42 9.18
N LEU A 3 3.95 0.59 8.38
CA LEU A 3 3.51 0.36 7.00
C LEU A 3 4.62 -0.24 6.11
N LEU A 4 5.89 0.10 6.33
CA LEU A 4 7.01 -0.53 5.63
C LEU A 4 7.17 -1.99 6.08
N GLU A 5 7.06 -2.27 7.38
CA GLU A 5 7.15 -3.64 7.92
C GLU A 5 6.08 -4.55 7.30
N ILE A 6 4.84 -4.04 7.16
CA ILE A 6 3.73 -4.76 6.51
C ILE A 6 4.02 -4.97 5.02
N LEU A 7 4.52 -3.95 4.32
CA LEU A 7 4.76 -4.04 2.87
C LEU A 7 5.92 -4.96 2.52
N SER A 8 6.91 -5.11 3.40
CA SER A 8 8.11 -5.92 3.14
C SER A 8 8.14 -7.25 3.87
N GLY A 9 7.25 -7.47 4.84
CA GLY A 9 7.29 -8.66 5.69
C GLY A 9 8.54 -8.74 6.58
N ARG A 10 9.20 -7.60 6.83
CA ARG A 10 10.47 -7.49 7.59
C ARG A 10 10.25 -6.67 8.85
N LYS A 11 11.08 -6.91 9.87
CA LYS A 11 11.07 -6.11 11.11
C LYS A 11 11.71 -4.73 10.89
N SER A 12 11.42 -3.78 11.77
CA SER A 12 12.01 -2.43 11.71
C SER A 12 13.54 -2.40 11.77
N VAL A 13 14.17 -3.42 12.36
CA VAL A 13 15.61 -3.62 12.44
C VAL A 13 15.90 -5.10 12.16
N GLU A 14 16.77 -5.36 11.19
CA GLU A 14 17.25 -6.70 10.83
C GLU A 14 18.76 -6.63 10.54
N PRO A 15 19.52 -7.71 10.80
CA PRO A 15 20.95 -7.76 10.50
C PRO A 15 21.27 -7.47 9.03
N GLU A 16 20.37 -7.84 8.12
CA GLU A 16 20.50 -7.63 6.67
C GLU A 16 20.56 -6.16 6.25
N PHE A 17 20.07 -5.24 7.10
CA PHE A 17 20.13 -3.80 6.81
C PHE A 17 21.50 -3.20 7.13
N GLY A 18 22.35 -3.93 7.87
CA GLY A 18 23.62 -3.44 8.41
C GLY A 18 23.47 -2.78 9.78
N ASP A 19 24.56 -2.77 10.55
CA ASP A 19 24.57 -2.25 11.92
C ASP A 19 24.13 -0.78 11.98
N GLY A 20 23.15 -0.50 12.83
CA GLY A 20 22.60 0.85 13.03
C GLY A 20 21.59 1.30 11.98
N ASN A 21 21.34 0.51 10.93
CA ASN A 21 20.35 0.85 9.90
C ASN A 21 18.97 0.31 10.23
N SER A 22 17.96 1.13 9.95
CA SER A 22 16.55 0.74 10.04
C SER A 22 16.01 0.26 8.70
N ILE A 23 14.80 -0.31 8.73
CA ILE A 23 14.02 -0.60 7.53
C ILE A 23 13.84 0.63 6.63
N VAL A 24 13.82 1.85 7.19
CA VAL A 24 13.68 3.09 6.42
C VAL A 24 14.94 3.34 5.59
N ASP A 25 16.11 3.11 6.17
CA ASP A 25 17.40 3.30 5.50
C ASP A 25 17.59 2.28 4.39
N TRP A 26 17.27 1.01 4.68
CA TRP A 26 17.27 -0.06 3.69
C TRP A 26 16.30 0.22 2.54
N VAL A 27 15.04 0.58 2.81
CA VAL A 27 14.07 0.89 1.73
C VAL A 27 14.57 2.04 0.84
N ARG A 28 15.17 3.08 1.42
CA ARG A 28 15.70 4.24 0.66
C ARG A 28 16.91 3.91 -0.21
N SER A 29 17.77 3.01 0.22
CA SER A 29 18.89 2.55 -0.61
C SER A 29 18.40 1.59 -1.68
N THR A 30 17.55 0.63 -1.31
CA THR A 30 17.03 -0.41 -2.20
C THR A 30 16.17 0.17 -3.32
N ILE A 31 15.32 1.17 -3.06
CA ILE A 31 14.44 1.75 -4.10
C ILE A 31 15.19 2.41 -5.27
N LYS A 32 16.48 2.76 -5.07
CA LYS A 32 17.33 3.34 -6.11
C LYS A 32 17.88 2.30 -7.10
N THR A 33 17.74 1.00 -6.79
CA THR A 33 18.21 -0.08 -7.65
C THR A 33 17.19 -0.39 -8.76
N LYS A 34 17.65 -1.01 -9.86
CA LYS A 34 16.82 -1.33 -11.04
C LYS A 34 15.56 -2.15 -10.72
N ASN A 35 15.59 -2.97 -9.67
CA ASN A 35 14.50 -3.84 -9.27
C ASN A 35 14.05 -3.63 -7.81
N GLY A 36 14.42 -2.50 -7.21
CA GLY A 36 14.30 -2.27 -5.76
C GLY A 36 12.89 -2.39 -5.22
N ILE A 37 11.89 -1.89 -5.96
CA ILE A 37 10.49 -2.02 -5.56
C ILE A 37 10.10 -3.50 -5.39
N ASN A 38 10.50 -4.37 -6.32
CA ASN A 38 10.16 -5.79 -6.24
C ASN A 38 10.92 -6.53 -5.13
N GLU A 39 12.03 -5.98 -4.65
CA GLU A 39 12.77 -6.48 -3.49
C GLU A 39 12.14 -6.02 -2.17
N ILE A 40 11.58 -4.81 -2.16
CA ILE A 40 10.89 -4.23 -1.00
C ILE A 40 9.55 -4.91 -0.75
N LEU A 41 8.79 -5.24 -1.81
CA LEU A 41 7.44 -5.78 -1.64
C LEU A 41 7.44 -7.27 -1.28
N ASP A 42 6.73 -7.62 -0.20
CA ASP A 42 6.55 -9.00 0.25
C ASP A 42 5.77 -9.82 -0.80
N LYS A 43 6.43 -10.85 -1.32
CA LYS A 43 5.86 -11.78 -2.30
C LYS A 43 4.70 -12.59 -1.73
N ASN A 44 4.67 -12.80 -0.42
CA ASN A 44 3.61 -13.53 0.28
C ASN A 44 2.37 -12.65 0.53
N ALA A 45 2.49 -11.32 0.42
CA ALA A 45 1.38 -10.38 0.56
C ALA A 45 0.56 -10.21 -0.73
N GLY A 46 0.59 -11.19 -1.63
CA GLY A 46 -0.15 -11.16 -2.90
C GLY A 46 0.49 -10.30 -3.99
N ALA A 47 1.76 -9.90 -3.84
CA ALA A 47 2.49 -9.09 -4.84
C ALA A 47 2.63 -9.76 -6.22
N SER A 48 2.34 -11.06 -6.34
CA SER A 48 2.21 -11.78 -7.61
C SER A 48 1.00 -11.32 -8.43
N CYS A 49 -0.05 -10.82 -7.79
CA CYS A 49 -1.21 -10.24 -8.46
C CYS A 49 -0.91 -8.79 -8.87
N ALA A 50 -1.07 -8.46 -10.16
CA ALA A 50 -0.68 -7.15 -10.68
C ALA A 50 -1.45 -5.99 -10.02
N SER A 51 -2.75 -6.15 -9.74
CA SER A 51 -3.54 -5.11 -9.07
C SER A 51 -3.08 -4.86 -7.64
N VAL A 52 -2.87 -5.92 -6.86
CA VAL A 52 -2.35 -5.84 -5.49
C VAL A 52 -0.96 -5.22 -5.47
N ARG A 53 -0.11 -5.56 -6.44
CA ARG A 53 1.22 -4.97 -6.54
C ARG A 53 1.18 -3.47 -6.81
N GLU A 54 0.27 -2.98 -7.65
CA GLU A 54 0.09 -1.53 -7.85
C GLU A 54 -0.41 -0.83 -6.58
N GLU A 55 -1.32 -1.46 -5.83
CA GLU A 55 -1.78 -0.95 -4.53
C GLU A 55 -0.62 -0.87 -3.52
N MET A 56 0.20 -1.92 -3.43
CA MET A 56 1.39 -1.94 -2.58
C MET A 56 2.39 -0.83 -2.97
N LYS A 57 2.55 -0.51 -4.25
CA LYS A 57 3.39 0.61 -4.70
C LYS A 57 2.84 1.96 -4.25
N LEU A 58 1.52 2.15 -4.28
CA LEU A 58 0.89 3.37 -3.76
C LEU A 58 1.11 3.49 -2.25
N LEU A 59 0.89 2.41 -1.51
CA LEU A 59 1.14 2.36 -0.07
C LEU A 59 2.62 2.61 0.28
N LEU A 60 3.55 2.10 -0.54
CA LEU A 60 4.98 2.36 -0.38
C LEU A 60 5.29 3.86 -0.52
N ARG A 61 4.65 4.57 -1.45
CA ARG A 61 4.80 6.04 -1.57
C ARG A 61 4.30 6.75 -0.32
N VAL A 62 3.16 6.35 0.24
CA VAL A 62 2.65 6.90 1.51
C VAL A 62 3.66 6.67 2.63
N ALA A 63 4.20 5.45 2.74
CA ALA A 63 5.17 5.10 3.77
C ALA A 63 6.48 5.92 3.67
N LEU A 64 6.94 6.20 2.45
CA LEU A 64 8.12 7.05 2.19
C LEU A 64 7.90 8.50 2.62
N LEU A 65 6.71 9.07 2.33
CA LEU A 65 6.34 10.42 2.79
C LEU A 65 6.27 10.49 4.32
N CYS A 66 5.59 9.53 4.96
CA CYS A 66 5.49 9.44 6.42
C CYS A 66 6.85 9.34 7.13
N THR A 67 7.85 8.81 6.45
CA THR A 67 9.20 8.61 7.00
C THR A 67 10.20 9.65 6.55
N SER A 68 9.79 10.67 5.77
CA SER A 68 10.68 11.69 5.18
C SER A 68 11.75 12.18 6.17
N PRO A 69 13.03 12.32 5.73
CA PRO A 69 14.08 12.82 6.63
C PRO A 69 13.77 14.24 7.11
N ASN A 70 13.12 15.04 6.27
CA ASN A 70 12.61 16.36 6.63
C ASN A 70 11.23 16.23 7.31
N PRO A 71 11.08 16.66 8.58
CA PRO A 71 9.80 16.59 9.28
C PRO A 71 8.67 17.37 8.62
N ALA A 72 8.98 18.46 7.90
CA ALA A 72 7.97 19.30 7.26
C ALA A 72 7.28 18.62 6.06
N ASP A 73 7.92 17.61 5.46
CA ASP A 73 7.34 16.84 4.34
C ASP A 73 6.44 15.69 4.84
N ARG A 74 6.43 15.44 6.15
CA ARG A 74 5.64 14.34 6.72
C ARG A 74 4.17 14.77 6.78
N PRO A 75 3.25 14.02 6.13
CA PRO A 75 1.83 14.35 6.16
C PRO A 75 1.24 14.25 7.57
N SER A 76 0.15 14.98 7.82
CA SER A 76 -0.62 14.79 9.04
C SER A 76 -1.26 13.40 9.04
N MET A 77 -1.55 12.84 10.21
CA MET A 77 -2.25 11.54 10.28
C MET A 77 -3.62 11.55 9.59
N ARG A 78 -4.28 12.72 9.50
CA ARG A 78 -5.53 12.87 8.73
C ARG A 78 -5.27 12.66 7.24
N ASP A 79 -4.24 13.31 6.70
CA ASP A 79 -3.88 13.18 5.29
C ASP A 79 -3.42 11.75 4.98
N VAL A 80 -2.66 11.11 5.89
CA VAL A 80 -2.28 9.70 5.75
C VAL A 80 -3.51 8.81 5.60
N VAL A 81 -4.55 9.00 6.41
CA VAL A 81 -5.79 8.22 6.30
C VAL A 81 -6.47 8.45 4.96
N SER A 82 -6.56 9.71 4.49
CA SER A 82 -7.14 10.03 3.17
C SER A 82 -6.37 9.35 2.04
N MET A 83 -5.04 9.45 2.05
CA MET A 83 -4.18 8.80 1.05
C MET A 83 -4.33 7.27 1.07
N LEU A 84 -4.44 6.66 2.26
CA LEU A 84 -4.67 5.22 2.40
C LEU A 84 -6.05 4.79 1.90
N GLN A 85 -7.08 5.63 2.02
CA GLN A 85 -8.41 5.37 1.49
C GLN A 85 -8.43 5.43 -0.04
N GLU A 86 -7.72 6.40 -0.63
CA GLU A 86 -7.60 6.55 -2.09
C GLU A 86 -6.78 5.42 -2.72
N ALA A 87 -5.80 4.87 -1.99
CA ALA A 87 -5.02 3.71 -2.43
C ALA A 87 -5.83 2.41 -2.43
N ARG A 88 -7.05 2.38 -1.86
CA ARG A 88 -7.90 1.19 -1.90
C ARG A 88 -8.47 1.01 -3.31
N PRO A 89 -8.46 -0.22 -3.85
CA PRO A 89 -9.16 -0.50 -5.09
C PRO A 89 -10.65 -0.21 -4.90
N LYS A 90 -11.28 0.41 -5.91
CA LYS A 90 -12.74 0.39 -6.07
C LYS A 90 -13.14 -1.05 -6.37
N ARG A 91 -13.11 -1.93 -5.36
CA ARG A 91 -13.70 -3.26 -5.48
C ARG A 91 -15.18 -2.99 -5.76
N LYS A 92 -15.64 -3.32 -6.96
CA LYS A 92 -17.08 -3.56 -7.15
C LYS A 92 -17.43 -4.60 -6.08
N SER A 93 -18.24 -4.23 -5.11
CA SER A 93 -18.78 -5.20 -4.16
C SER A 93 -19.36 -6.37 -4.97
N PRO A 94 -18.96 -7.62 -4.70
CA PRO A 94 -19.69 -8.75 -5.26
C PRO A 94 -21.08 -8.73 -4.63
N GLY A 95 -22.07 -8.26 -5.38
CA GLY A 95 -23.49 -8.41 -5.11
C GLY A 95 -24.05 -7.59 -3.94
N TYR A 96 -24.66 -6.45 -4.26
CA TYR A 96 -26.10 -6.41 -4.08
C TYR A 96 -26.69 -6.39 -5.49
N VAL A 97 -27.12 -7.54 -5.98
CA VAL A 97 -28.16 -7.58 -7.01
C VAL A 97 -29.41 -7.16 -6.25
N GLY A 98 -29.58 -5.86 -6.07
CA GLY A 98 -30.86 -5.30 -5.68
C GLY A 98 -31.76 -5.51 -6.89
N GLY A 99 -32.60 -6.55 -6.83
CA GLY A 99 -33.74 -6.64 -7.72
C GLY A 99 -34.52 -5.34 -7.59
N ASP A 100 -34.69 -4.64 -8.72
CA ASP A 100 -35.63 -3.57 -8.88
C ASP A 100 -37.03 -4.22 -9.00
N PRO A 101 -37.92 -4.08 -8.01
CA PRO A 101 -39.29 -4.51 -8.14
C PRO A 101 -40.13 -3.26 -8.43
N GLY A 102 -40.39 -3.00 -9.71
CA GLY A 102 -41.50 -2.15 -10.09
C GLY A 102 -41.15 -1.09 -11.14
N ASP A 103 -41.30 -1.46 -12.41
CA ASP A 103 -42.37 -0.88 -13.24
C ASP A 103 -42.30 -1.49 -14.64
N HIS A 104 -42.88 -2.68 -14.81
CA HIS A 104 -43.42 -3.14 -16.09
C HIS A 104 -44.69 -3.95 -15.76
N VAL A 105 -45.80 -3.21 -15.63
CA VAL A 105 -47.14 -3.79 -15.73
C VAL A 105 -47.32 -4.29 -17.16
N ILE A 106 -47.49 -5.61 -17.32
CA ILE A 106 -48.18 -6.18 -18.48
C ILE A 106 -49.21 -7.15 -17.92
N GLU A 107 -50.49 -6.78 -18.07
CA GLU A 107 -51.72 -7.57 -18.26
C GLU A 107 -52.89 -6.58 -18.01
N ILE A 108 -53.85 -6.30 -18.90
CA ILE A 108 -54.38 -6.91 -20.14
C ILE A 108 -54.64 -5.78 -21.16
#